data_AF-A0A946HBT3-F1
#
_entry.id   AF-A0A946HBT3-F1
#
_cell.length_a   1.000
_cell.length_b   1.000
_cell.length_c   1.000
_cell.angle_alpha   90.00
_cell.angle_beta   90.00
_cell.angle_gamma   90.00
#
_symmetry.space_group_name_H-M   'P 1'
#
loop_
_entity.id
_entity.type
_entity.pdbx_description
1 polymer ?
#
loop_
_entity_poly.entity_id
_entity_poly.type
_entity_poly.pdbx_seq_one_letter_code
_entity_poly.pdbx_strand_id
1 'polypeptide(L)'
;MLFFRILLGLIIVNTLALLLFPFYARENNKLKNGLAKALIMLVSCATITVVIYSLFPEDQLASEFFRSGIAQKEVEPERILIDRYEIVSLSPNELNNLLTKRKTPYLLELHDIKPSHADNLSNIIKNSTLINSLSLSRLQEKTPTQVYKALGNNNSITSIYINDCLNCINDMKPDIQWPNNLKVFSVTSSQLNMRAIENINIPPDIKTLIIEQCTLNTNNIKNILNKLPNGLKRVSFSHNKLTSSSIELLIPWFLENTDLEYIDISYNKITERGLVNLLETMSKQSNVKEIILSKNATTSTFDGKIKNYKGMVKNDQS
;
A
#
# COMPACT_ATOMS: atom_id res chain seq x y z
N MET A 1 7.87 -30.86 1.20
CA MET A 1 9.04 -31.69 1.63
C MET A 1 10.38 -31.14 1.14
N LEU A 2 10.54 -30.77 -0.15
CA LEU A 2 11.80 -30.25 -0.69
C LEU A 2 12.26 -28.94 -0.01
N PHE A 3 11.33 -27.99 0.19
CA PHE A 3 11.60 -26.74 0.89
C PHE A 3 12.14 -26.95 2.31
N PHE A 4 11.54 -27.85 3.09
CA PHE A 4 11.97 -28.15 4.46
C PHE A 4 13.38 -28.75 4.49
N ARG A 5 13.75 -29.56 3.49
CA ARG A 5 15.11 -30.10 3.35
C ARG A 5 16.13 -29.02 3.02
N ILE A 6 15.77 -28.04 2.18
CA ILE A 6 16.63 -26.90 1.84
C ILE A 6 16.84 -26.00 3.07
N LEU A 7 15.76 -25.69 3.80
CA LEU A 7 15.82 -24.87 5.01
C LEU A 7 16.67 -25.54 6.11
N LEU A 8 16.46 -26.83 6.34
CA LEU A 8 17.25 -27.60 7.31
C LEU A 8 18.74 -27.67 6.90
N GLY A 9 19.02 -27.81 5.61
CA GLY A 9 20.38 -27.76 5.07
C GLY A 9 21.07 -26.41 5.35
N LEU A 10 20.37 -25.30 5.12
CA LEU A 10 20.89 -23.95 5.40
C LEU A 10 21.15 -23.72 6.89
N ILE A 11 20.26 -24.19 7.77
CA ILE A 11 20.43 -24.11 9.23
C ILE A 11 21.68 -24.90 9.67
N ILE A 12 21.86 -26.12 9.16
CA ILE A 12 23.01 -26.96 9.49
C ILE A 12 24.32 -26.32 9.02
N VAL A 13 24.37 -25.81 7.78
CA VAL A 13 25.57 -25.15 7.24
C VAL A 13 25.94 -23.90 8.04
N ASN A 14 24.96 -23.06 8.39
CA ASN A 14 25.22 -21.86 9.20
C ASN A 14 25.65 -22.20 10.63
N THR A 15 25.05 -23.24 11.23
CA THR A 15 25.44 -23.70 12.58
C THR A 15 26.86 -24.26 12.59
N LEU A 16 27.23 -25.06 11.58
CA LEU A 16 28.58 -25.57 11.41
C LEU A 16 29.58 -24.45 11.15
N ALA A 17 29.22 -23.46 10.33
CA ALA A 17 30.07 -22.29 10.11
C ALA A 17 30.34 -21.54 11.42
N LEU A 18 29.32 -21.29 12.25
CA LEU A 18 29.48 -20.65 13.56
C LEU A 18 30.32 -21.47 14.55
N LEU A 19 30.22 -22.81 14.51
CA LEU A 19 30.98 -23.70 15.39
C LEU A 19 32.44 -23.88 14.97
N LEU A 20 32.71 -23.93 13.66
CA LEU A 20 34.06 -24.15 13.11
C LEU A 20 34.87 -22.86 12.98
N PHE A 21 34.22 -21.70 12.88
CA PHE A 21 34.89 -20.42 12.72
C PHE A 21 35.84 -20.04 13.87
N PRO A 22 35.52 -20.29 15.17
CA PRO A 22 36.45 -20.07 16.27
C PRO A 22 37.72 -20.90 16.17
N PHE A 23 37.64 -22.13 15.64
CA PHE A 23 38.81 -23.00 15.43
C PHE A 23 39.69 -22.46 14.30
N TYR A 24 39.08 -22.05 13.19
CA TYR A 24 39.80 -21.47 12.06
C TYR A 24 40.47 -20.12 12.42
N ALA A 25 39.79 -19.29 13.22
CA ALA A 25 40.34 -18.02 13.71
C ALA A 25 41.51 -18.20 14.68
N ARG A 26 41.56 -19.31 15.43
CA ARG A 26 42.62 -19.61 16.40
C ARG A 26 43.93 -20.04 15.75
N GLU A 27 43.87 -20.73 14.60
CA GLU A 27 45.07 -21.12 13.84
C GLU A 27 45.63 -19.98 12.98
N ASN A 28 44.80 -19.03 12.57
CA ASN A 28 45.20 -17.91 11.71
C ASN A 28 45.27 -16.57 12.49
N ASN A 29 46.34 -16.39 13.27
CA ASN A 29 46.64 -15.18 14.06
C ASN A 29 46.75 -13.84 13.27
N LYS A 30 46.52 -13.85 11.95
CA LYS A 30 46.59 -12.67 11.07
C LYS A 30 45.24 -12.07 10.68
N LEU A 31 44.10 -12.74 10.95
CA LEU A 31 42.79 -12.12 10.72
C LEU A 31 42.50 -11.09 11.81
N LYS A 32 42.73 -9.81 11.50
CA LYS A 32 42.37 -8.69 12.38
C LYS A 32 40.88 -8.77 12.76
N ASN A 33 40.60 -8.64 14.04
CA ASN A 33 39.29 -8.74 14.72
C ASN A 33 38.09 -8.04 14.02
N GLY A 34 38.33 -7.10 13.10
CA GLY A 34 37.27 -6.44 12.33
C GLY A 34 36.64 -7.30 11.22
N LEU A 35 37.45 -8.07 10.47
CA LEU A 35 36.95 -8.85 9.32
C LEU A 35 36.11 -10.04 9.78
N ALA A 36 36.53 -10.69 10.87
CA ALA A 36 35.81 -11.77 11.51
C ALA A 36 34.43 -11.34 12.04
N LYS A 37 34.36 -10.16 12.70
CA LYS A 37 33.08 -9.59 13.16
C LYS A 37 32.15 -9.22 11.99
N ALA A 38 32.69 -8.67 10.90
CA ALA A 38 31.90 -8.34 9.71
C ALA A 38 31.31 -9.60 9.03
N LEU A 39 32.09 -10.69 8.94
CA LEU A 39 31.63 -11.96 8.39
C LEU A 39 30.54 -12.61 9.25
N ILE A 40 30.69 -12.61 10.58
CA ILE A 40 29.65 -13.10 11.50
C ILE A 40 28.37 -12.28 11.34
N MET A 41 28.48 -10.96 11.22
CA MET A 41 27.32 -10.08 11.05
C MET A 41 26.61 -10.32 9.70
N LEU A 42 27.36 -10.52 8.62
CA LEU A 42 26.82 -10.83 7.30
C LEU A 42 26.09 -12.17 7.26
N VAL A 43 26.66 -13.23 7.86
CA VAL A 43 26.02 -14.56 7.94
C VAL A 43 24.76 -14.50 8.80
N SER A 44 24.79 -13.74 9.90
CA SER A 44 23.62 -13.53 10.77
C SER A 44 22.50 -12.80 10.04
N CYS A 45 22.82 -11.72 9.31
CA CYS A 45 21.84 -10.98 8.51
C CYS A 45 21.23 -11.85 7.40
N ALA A 46 22.05 -12.62 6.65
CA ALA A 46 21.54 -13.50 5.60
C ALA A 46 20.59 -14.58 6.15
N THR A 47 20.90 -15.13 7.32
CA THR A 47 20.06 -16.15 7.98
C THR A 47 18.73 -15.55 8.45
N ILE A 48 18.76 -14.35 9.04
CA ILE A 48 17.53 -13.65 9.46
C ILE A 48 16.66 -13.31 8.25
N THR A 49 17.26 -12.84 7.15
CA THR A 49 16.52 -12.55 5.92
C THR A 49 15.83 -13.81 5.38
N VAL A 50 16.54 -14.94 5.29
CA VAL A 50 15.93 -16.21 4.82
C VAL A 50 14.80 -16.69 5.73
N VAL A 51 14.95 -16.57 7.06
CA VAL A 51 13.91 -16.95 8.02
C VAL A 51 12.68 -16.05 7.92
N ILE A 52 12.86 -14.73 7.77
CA ILE A 52 11.75 -13.79 7.58
C ILE A 52 10.98 -14.10 6.29
N TYR A 53 11.68 -14.30 5.18
CA TYR A 53 11.04 -14.68 3.90
C TYR A 53 10.37 -16.06 3.93
N SER A 54 10.82 -16.96 4.80
CA SER A 54 10.25 -18.32 4.94
C SER A 54 9.03 -18.37 5.86
N LEU A 55 8.94 -17.47 6.84
CA LEU A 55 7.83 -17.39 7.80
C LEU A 55 6.65 -16.56 7.27
N PHE A 56 6.89 -15.70 6.29
CA PHE A 56 5.88 -14.84 5.68
C PHE A 56 5.94 -14.95 4.16
N PRO A 57 5.25 -15.93 3.54
CA PRO A 57 5.09 -15.95 2.09
C PRO A 57 4.40 -14.65 1.66
N GLU A 58 5.00 -13.88 0.76
CA GLU A 58 4.52 -12.56 0.33
C GLU A 58 3.04 -12.57 -0.10
N ASP A 59 2.57 -13.70 -0.64
CA ASP A 59 1.20 -13.90 -1.11
C ASP A 59 0.15 -13.94 0.03
N GLN A 60 0.53 -14.36 1.24
CA GLN A 60 -0.38 -14.35 2.40
C GLN A 60 -0.51 -12.98 3.03
N LEU A 61 0.58 -12.21 3.09
CA LEU A 61 0.55 -10.84 3.57
C LEU A 61 -0.29 -9.97 2.62
N ALA A 62 -0.05 -10.01 1.30
CA ALA A 62 -0.82 -9.21 0.34
C ALA A 62 -2.33 -9.51 0.38
N SER A 63 -2.73 -10.78 0.53
CA SER A 63 -4.15 -11.16 0.55
C SER A 63 -4.87 -10.84 1.87
N GLU A 64 -4.18 -10.87 3.03
CA GLU A 64 -4.72 -10.34 4.29
C GLU A 64 -4.70 -8.80 4.33
N PHE A 65 -3.77 -8.13 3.64
CA PHE A 65 -3.73 -6.66 3.56
C PHE A 65 -4.87 -6.06 2.74
N PHE A 66 -5.38 -6.77 1.73
CA PHE A 66 -6.61 -6.36 1.01
C PHE A 66 -7.86 -6.35 1.91
N ARG A 67 -7.78 -6.91 3.12
CA ARG A 67 -8.86 -6.93 4.10
C ARG A 67 -8.81 -5.74 5.07
N SER A 68 -8.22 -4.59 4.71
CA SER A 68 -8.54 -3.38 5.46
C SER A 68 -10.06 -3.19 5.39
N GLY A 69 -10.73 -3.15 6.55
CA GLY A 69 -12.20 -3.22 6.68
C GLY A 69 -12.97 -2.13 5.92
N ILE A 70 -12.23 -1.22 5.28
CA ILE A 70 -12.72 -0.20 4.38
C ILE A 70 -13.39 -0.84 3.15
N ALA A 71 -12.76 -1.78 2.47
CA ALA A 71 -13.31 -2.34 1.22
C ALA A 71 -14.43 -3.40 1.44
N GLN A 72 -14.57 -3.96 2.64
CA GLN A 72 -15.31 -5.20 2.89
C GLN A 72 -16.85 -5.15 2.80
N LYS A 73 -17.48 -3.99 2.60
CA LYS A 73 -18.96 -3.91 2.54
C LYS A 73 -19.55 -4.02 1.13
N GLU A 74 -18.74 -3.97 0.09
CA GLU A 74 -19.21 -4.13 -1.29
C GLU A 74 -18.95 -5.56 -1.77
N VAL A 75 -19.90 -6.13 -2.53
CA VAL A 75 -19.73 -7.44 -3.18
C VAL A 75 -18.47 -7.36 -4.05
N GLU A 76 -17.46 -8.18 -3.75
CA GLU A 76 -16.23 -8.15 -4.53
C GLU A 76 -16.55 -8.50 -5.99
N PRO A 77 -16.16 -7.67 -6.96
CA PRO A 77 -16.34 -7.99 -8.36
C PRO A 77 -15.53 -9.23 -8.71
N GLU A 78 -15.93 -9.90 -9.80
CA GLU A 78 -15.13 -10.97 -10.36
C GLU A 78 -13.71 -10.45 -10.64
N ARG A 79 -12.68 -11.19 -10.21
CA ARG A 79 -11.29 -10.77 -10.36
C ARG A 79 -10.67 -11.43 -11.58
N ILE A 80 -10.01 -10.64 -12.42
CA ILE A 80 -9.16 -11.12 -13.51
C ILE A 80 -7.75 -10.69 -13.17
N LEU A 81 -6.95 -11.65 -12.73
CA LEU A 81 -5.53 -11.48 -12.58
C LEU A 81 -4.87 -11.70 -13.94
N ILE A 82 -4.12 -10.69 -14.42
CA ILE A 82 -3.27 -10.84 -15.58
C ILE A 82 -1.84 -10.56 -15.15
N ASP A 83 -1.10 -11.64 -14.94
CA ASP A 83 0.32 -11.56 -14.59
C ASP A 83 1.17 -11.28 -15.85
N ARG A 84 2.41 -10.85 -15.63
CA ARG A 84 3.42 -10.56 -16.66
C ARG A 84 3.50 -11.63 -17.74
N TYR A 85 3.43 -12.91 -17.36
CA TYR A 85 3.55 -14.02 -18.30
C TYR A 85 2.35 -14.14 -19.24
N GLU A 86 1.16 -13.74 -18.80
CA GLU A 86 -0.06 -13.76 -19.61
C GLU A 86 -0.14 -12.54 -20.54
N ILE A 87 0.25 -11.34 -20.08
CA ILE A 87 0.27 -10.14 -20.94
C ILE A 87 1.25 -10.29 -22.10
N VAL A 88 2.41 -10.92 -21.86
CA VAL A 88 3.46 -11.09 -22.88
C VAL A 88 3.10 -12.18 -23.89
N SER A 89 2.30 -13.17 -23.50
CA SER A 89 1.95 -14.30 -24.37
C SER A 89 0.69 -14.07 -25.20
N LEU A 90 -0.22 -13.22 -24.75
CA LEU A 90 -1.44 -12.89 -25.46
C LEU A 90 -1.20 -11.74 -26.45
N SER A 91 -1.51 -11.97 -27.72
CA SER A 91 -1.65 -10.88 -28.69
C SER A 91 -2.75 -9.90 -28.22
N PRO A 92 -2.70 -8.63 -28.64
CA PRO A 92 -3.75 -7.66 -28.31
C PRO A 92 -5.17 -8.16 -28.64
N ASN A 93 -5.31 -8.95 -29.71
CA ASN A 93 -6.59 -9.55 -30.11
C ASN A 93 -7.04 -10.67 -29.16
N GLU A 94 -6.13 -11.53 -28.70
CA GLU A 94 -6.46 -12.60 -27.74
C GLU A 94 -6.85 -12.03 -26.38
N LEU A 95 -6.11 -11.01 -25.91
CA LEU A 95 -6.42 -10.32 -24.68
C LEU A 95 -7.78 -9.59 -24.80
N ASN A 96 -8.04 -8.90 -25.91
CA ASN A 96 -9.35 -8.28 -26.15
C ASN A 96 -10.47 -9.33 -26.23
N ASN A 97 -10.24 -10.47 -26.88
CA ASN A 97 -11.21 -11.56 -26.96
C ASN A 97 -11.49 -12.20 -25.58
N LEU A 98 -10.47 -12.29 -24.73
CA LEU A 98 -10.60 -12.82 -23.36
C LEU A 98 -11.45 -11.87 -22.49
N LEU A 99 -11.27 -10.57 -22.65
CA LEU A 99 -11.98 -9.55 -21.88
C LEU A 99 -13.40 -9.29 -22.40
N THR A 100 -13.62 -9.30 -23.72
CA THR A 100 -14.94 -9.02 -24.34
C THR A 100 -15.96 -10.15 -24.20
N LYS A 101 -15.52 -11.38 -23.91
CA LYS A 101 -16.43 -12.51 -23.65
C LYS A 101 -17.18 -12.41 -22.31
N ARG A 102 -16.74 -11.51 -21.44
CA ARG A 102 -17.32 -11.31 -20.11
C ARG A 102 -18.67 -10.58 -20.23
N LYS A 103 -19.60 -10.89 -19.31
CA LYS A 103 -20.92 -10.25 -19.25
C LYS A 103 -21.13 -9.41 -17.99
N THR A 104 -20.20 -9.50 -17.05
CA THR A 104 -20.27 -8.87 -15.73
C THR A 104 -19.08 -7.94 -15.53
N PRO A 105 -19.24 -6.85 -14.76
CA PRO A 105 -18.12 -6.01 -14.38
C PRO A 105 -17.07 -6.76 -13.57
N TYR A 106 -15.80 -6.40 -13.75
CA TYR A 106 -14.69 -7.10 -13.11
C TYR A 106 -13.53 -6.17 -12.71
N LEU A 107 -12.78 -6.61 -11.71
CA LEU A 107 -11.49 -6.04 -11.32
C LEU A 107 -10.40 -6.58 -12.25
N LEU A 108 -9.72 -5.69 -12.97
CA LEU A 108 -8.54 -6.01 -13.75
C LEU A 108 -7.29 -5.77 -12.91
N GLU A 109 -6.59 -6.82 -12.51
CA GLU A 109 -5.32 -6.73 -11.78
C GLU A 109 -4.15 -6.95 -12.75
N LEU A 110 -3.26 -5.96 -12.81
CA LEU A 110 -2.12 -5.95 -13.72
C LEU A 110 -0.83 -5.88 -12.92
N HIS A 111 0.06 -6.85 -13.14
CA HIS A 111 1.34 -6.95 -12.45
C HIS A 111 2.52 -6.79 -13.41
N ASP A 112 3.56 -6.08 -12.95
CA ASP A 112 4.86 -5.97 -13.64
C ASP A 112 4.77 -5.48 -15.10
N ILE A 113 3.89 -4.51 -15.33
CA ILE A 113 3.68 -3.88 -16.64
C ILE A 113 4.99 -3.24 -17.11
N LYS A 114 5.42 -3.60 -18.32
CA LYS A 114 6.55 -2.99 -19.01
C LYS A 114 6.09 -1.88 -19.95
N PRO A 115 6.97 -0.91 -20.30
CA PRO A 115 6.63 0.12 -21.27
C PRO A 115 6.11 -0.42 -22.62
N SER A 116 6.62 -1.56 -23.07
CA SER A 116 6.20 -2.23 -24.32
C SER A 116 4.74 -2.68 -24.34
N HIS A 117 4.06 -2.76 -23.19
CA HIS A 117 2.67 -3.19 -23.10
C HIS A 117 1.68 -2.03 -23.21
N ALA A 118 2.15 -0.78 -23.19
CA ALA A 118 1.27 0.36 -22.99
C ALA A 118 0.24 0.60 -24.08
N ASP A 119 0.58 0.43 -25.36
CA ASP A 119 -0.39 0.63 -26.44
C ASP A 119 -1.57 -0.34 -26.31
N ASN A 120 -1.28 -1.61 -26.04
CA ASN A 120 -2.30 -2.65 -25.88
C ASN A 120 -3.17 -2.37 -24.63
N LEU A 121 -2.52 -2.09 -23.51
CA LEU A 121 -3.20 -1.74 -22.25
C LEU A 121 -4.07 -0.50 -22.40
N SER A 122 -3.57 0.53 -23.08
CA SER A 122 -4.30 1.76 -23.33
C SER A 122 -5.54 1.49 -24.18
N ASN A 123 -5.44 0.65 -25.22
CA ASN A 123 -6.59 0.27 -26.03
C ASN A 123 -7.62 -0.52 -25.24
N ILE A 124 -7.19 -1.45 -24.39
CA ILE A 124 -8.07 -2.25 -23.53
C ILE A 124 -8.80 -1.36 -22.53
N ILE A 125 -8.06 -0.52 -21.81
CA ILE A 125 -8.62 0.40 -20.82
C ILE A 125 -9.59 1.36 -21.52
N LYS A 126 -9.20 1.96 -22.65
CA LYS A 126 -10.05 2.93 -23.34
C LYS A 126 -11.38 2.33 -23.84
N ASN A 127 -11.36 1.10 -24.35
CA ASN A 127 -12.52 0.51 -25.04
C ASN A 127 -13.37 -0.40 -24.15
N SER A 128 -12.87 -0.84 -22.99
CA SER A 128 -13.64 -1.71 -22.12
C SER A 128 -14.72 -0.95 -21.37
N THR A 129 -15.95 -1.46 -21.43
CA THR A 129 -17.09 -0.99 -20.64
C THR A 129 -17.33 -1.82 -19.38
N LEU A 130 -16.57 -2.90 -19.19
CA LEU A 130 -16.75 -3.88 -18.12
C LEU A 130 -15.70 -3.78 -17.02
N ILE A 131 -14.58 -3.09 -17.25
CA ILE A 131 -13.61 -2.83 -16.18
C ILE A 131 -14.22 -1.79 -15.25
N ASN A 132 -14.68 -2.21 -14.08
CA ASN A 132 -15.15 -1.29 -13.04
C ASN A 132 -14.03 -0.91 -12.06
N SER A 133 -13.02 -1.78 -11.93
CA SER A 133 -11.91 -1.59 -11.02
C SER A 133 -10.61 -1.96 -11.70
N LEU A 134 -9.57 -1.17 -11.48
CA LEU A 134 -8.25 -1.38 -12.07
C LEU A 134 -7.20 -1.37 -10.96
N SER A 135 -6.45 -2.46 -10.85
CA SER A 135 -5.30 -2.57 -9.94
C SER A 135 -4.01 -2.61 -10.75
N LEU A 136 -3.11 -1.67 -10.46
CA LEU A 136 -1.81 -1.52 -11.09
C LEU A 136 -0.75 -1.83 -10.05
N SER A 137 -0.11 -2.99 -10.17
CA SER A 137 0.86 -3.49 -9.20
C SER A 137 2.24 -3.64 -9.81
N ARG A 138 3.30 -3.32 -9.04
CA ARG A 138 4.71 -3.51 -9.44
C ARG A 138 5.05 -2.86 -10.78
N LEU A 139 4.54 -1.65 -11.03
CA LEU A 139 4.83 -0.92 -12.25
C LEU A 139 6.34 -0.62 -12.32
N GLN A 140 7.02 -1.25 -13.27
CA GLN A 140 8.45 -1.06 -13.49
C GLN A 140 8.64 0.17 -14.40
N GLU A 141 9.50 1.10 -13.98
CA GLU A 141 9.85 2.32 -14.74
C GLU A 141 8.67 3.31 -14.94
N LYS A 142 8.86 4.26 -15.86
CA LYS A 142 7.85 5.25 -16.26
C LYS A 142 6.66 4.54 -16.87
N THR A 143 5.53 4.48 -16.16
CA THR A 143 4.25 4.09 -16.74
C THR A 143 4.01 4.94 -17.98
N PRO A 144 3.79 4.35 -19.16
CA PRO A 144 3.71 5.14 -20.37
C PRO A 144 2.50 6.08 -20.31
N THR A 145 2.72 7.33 -20.72
CA THR A 145 1.72 8.40 -20.69
C THR A 145 0.40 8.00 -21.38
N GLN A 146 0.45 7.06 -22.34
CA GLN A 146 -0.73 6.54 -23.02
C GLN A 146 -1.72 5.84 -22.08
N VAL A 147 -1.24 5.08 -21.08
CA VAL A 147 -2.10 4.37 -20.12
C VAL A 147 -2.91 5.38 -19.32
N TYR A 148 -2.26 6.44 -18.83
CA TYR A 148 -2.96 7.51 -18.12
C TYR A 148 -3.95 8.26 -19.02
N LYS A 149 -3.62 8.51 -20.29
CA LYS A 149 -4.57 9.09 -21.25
C LYS A 149 -5.77 8.17 -21.51
N ALA A 150 -5.57 6.85 -21.51
CA ALA A 150 -6.65 5.90 -21.67
C ALA A 150 -7.60 5.90 -20.47
N LEU A 151 -7.08 6.07 -19.23
CA LEU A 151 -7.90 6.17 -18.02
C LEU A 151 -8.92 7.31 -18.12
N GLY A 152 -8.51 8.51 -18.51
CA GLY A 152 -9.40 9.66 -18.63
C GLY A 152 -10.53 9.49 -19.66
N ASN A 153 -10.39 8.55 -20.59
CA ASN A 153 -11.42 8.23 -21.60
C ASN A 153 -12.31 7.05 -21.21
N ASN A 154 -12.01 6.36 -20.11
CA ASN A 154 -12.82 5.25 -19.62
C ASN A 154 -13.85 5.77 -18.60
N ASN A 155 -15.14 5.55 -18.88
CA ASN A 155 -16.22 5.95 -17.97
C ASN A 155 -16.77 4.80 -17.12
N SER A 156 -16.32 3.56 -17.32
CA SER A 156 -16.76 2.40 -16.52
C SER A 156 -15.96 2.22 -15.24
N ILE A 157 -14.70 2.66 -15.20
CA ILE A 157 -13.82 2.53 -14.04
C ILE A 157 -14.29 3.45 -12.92
N THR A 158 -14.65 2.85 -11.79
CA THR A 158 -15.03 3.54 -10.56
C THR A 158 -13.98 3.42 -9.46
N SER A 159 -13.01 2.51 -9.61
CA SER A 159 -11.97 2.29 -8.60
C SER A 159 -10.60 2.08 -9.25
N ILE A 160 -9.59 2.75 -8.73
CA ILE A 160 -8.19 2.57 -9.14
C ILE A 160 -7.33 2.28 -7.91
N TYR A 161 -6.53 1.22 -8.00
CA TYR A 161 -5.58 0.80 -6.99
C TYR A 161 -4.17 0.81 -7.60
N ILE A 162 -3.22 1.43 -6.90
CA ILE A 162 -1.80 1.49 -7.28
C ILE A 162 -1.02 0.87 -6.14
N ASN A 163 -0.52 -0.34 -6.35
CA ASN A 163 0.06 -1.15 -5.28
C ASN A 163 1.53 -1.46 -5.59
N ASP A 164 2.36 -1.47 -4.56
CA ASP A 164 3.77 -1.90 -4.64
C ASP A 164 4.54 -1.24 -5.81
N CYS A 165 4.31 0.05 -6.00
CA CYS A 165 4.87 0.80 -7.11
C CYS A 165 6.10 1.58 -6.65
N LEU A 166 7.26 0.96 -6.82
CA LEU A 166 8.56 1.58 -6.55
C LEU A 166 8.85 2.62 -7.66
N ASN A 167 8.68 3.90 -7.32
CA ASN A 167 8.97 5.08 -8.15
C ASN A 167 7.98 5.46 -9.26
N CYS A 168 7.01 4.62 -9.65
CA CYS A 168 6.14 4.97 -10.79
C CYS A 168 5.31 6.25 -10.55
N ILE A 169 4.99 6.55 -9.28
CA ILE A 169 4.26 7.76 -8.88
C ILE A 169 5.12 9.02 -9.05
N ASN A 170 6.45 8.90 -8.96
CA ASN A 170 7.35 10.03 -9.22
C ASN A 170 7.26 10.56 -10.65
N ASP A 171 6.79 9.72 -11.57
CA ASP A 171 6.68 10.02 -13.00
C ASP A 171 5.23 10.17 -13.46
N MET A 172 4.26 10.13 -12.55
CA MET A 172 2.90 10.57 -12.83
C MET A 172 2.95 12.04 -13.23
N LYS A 173 2.52 12.33 -14.46
CA LYS A 173 2.46 13.72 -14.91
C LYS A 173 1.28 14.43 -14.25
N PRO A 174 1.39 15.75 -13.99
CA PRO A 174 0.29 16.51 -13.42
C PRO A 174 -0.95 16.60 -14.36
N ASP A 175 -0.79 16.31 -15.66
CA ASP A 175 -1.85 16.36 -16.67
C ASP A 175 -2.64 15.04 -16.82
N ILE A 176 -2.54 14.12 -15.86
CA ILE A 176 -3.34 12.89 -15.84
C ILE A 176 -4.82 13.26 -15.77
N GLN A 177 -5.58 12.79 -16.76
CA GLN A 177 -7.03 12.81 -16.74
C GLN A 177 -7.54 11.53 -16.09
N TRP A 178 -8.30 11.66 -15.01
CA TRP A 178 -8.93 10.54 -14.33
C TRP A 178 -10.30 10.21 -14.92
N PRO A 179 -10.79 8.97 -14.78
CA PRO A 179 -12.18 8.63 -15.09
C PRO A 179 -13.16 9.58 -14.37
N ASN A 180 -14.15 10.11 -15.07
CA ASN A 180 -15.13 11.03 -14.47
C ASN A 180 -15.99 10.37 -13.38
N ASN A 181 -16.12 9.04 -13.43
CA ASN A 181 -16.91 8.25 -12.49
C ASN A 181 -16.07 7.63 -11.36
N LEU A 182 -14.81 8.04 -11.21
CA LEU A 182 -13.90 7.49 -10.22
C LEU A 182 -14.36 7.84 -8.79
N LYS A 183 -14.60 6.82 -7.97
CA LYS A 183 -15.06 6.95 -6.58
C LYS A 183 -14.00 6.52 -5.57
N VAL A 184 -13.12 5.59 -5.94
CA VAL A 184 -12.08 5.04 -5.07
C VAL A 184 -10.72 5.25 -5.72
N PHE A 185 -9.81 5.87 -4.97
CA PHE A 185 -8.42 5.97 -5.34
C PHE A 185 -7.55 5.43 -4.20
N SER A 186 -6.72 4.44 -4.52
CA SER A 186 -5.90 3.75 -3.55
C SER A 186 -4.46 3.72 -4.00
N VAL A 187 -3.55 4.05 -3.09
CA VAL A 187 -2.11 3.88 -3.23
C VAL A 187 -1.62 3.10 -2.03
N THR A 188 -1.12 1.88 -2.25
CA THR A 188 -0.63 1.03 -1.14
C THR A 188 0.79 0.55 -1.40
N SER A 189 1.53 0.34 -0.32
CA SER A 189 2.88 -0.25 -0.33
C SER A 189 3.85 0.44 -1.31
N SER A 190 3.60 1.71 -1.64
CA SER A 190 4.33 2.46 -2.67
C SER A 190 5.15 3.57 -2.02
N GLN A 191 6.41 3.75 -2.43
CA GLN A 191 7.23 4.80 -1.82
C GLN A 191 6.79 6.21 -2.27
N LEU A 192 6.00 6.89 -1.44
CA LEU A 192 5.65 8.29 -1.64
C LEU A 192 6.73 9.21 -1.07
N ASN A 193 7.86 9.28 -1.75
CA ASN A 193 8.88 10.29 -1.45
C ASN A 193 8.37 11.71 -1.80
N MET A 194 9.17 12.74 -1.49
CA MET A 194 8.76 14.13 -1.71
C MET A 194 8.41 14.45 -3.17
N ARG A 195 9.17 13.91 -4.12
CA ARG A 195 8.91 14.08 -5.56
C ARG A 195 7.61 13.39 -5.99
N ALA A 196 7.35 12.18 -5.49
CA ALA A 196 6.06 11.50 -5.71
C ALA A 196 4.90 12.36 -5.21
N ILE A 197 5.02 12.96 -4.02
CA ILE A 197 3.96 13.81 -3.46
C ILE A 197 3.81 15.13 -4.24
N GLU A 198 4.90 15.70 -4.74
CA GLU A 198 4.84 16.88 -5.61
C GLU A 198 4.15 16.58 -6.94
N ASN A 199 4.26 15.34 -7.44
CA ASN A 199 3.71 14.94 -8.73
C ASN A 199 2.36 14.21 -8.66
N ILE A 200 1.98 13.67 -7.49
CA ILE A 200 0.71 12.96 -7.35
C ILE A 200 -0.44 13.91 -7.66
N ASN A 201 -1.30 13.49 -8.57
CA ASN A 201 -2.53 14.17 -8.92
C ASN A 201 -3.68 13.34 -8.37
N ILE A 202 -4.22 13.71 -7.22
CA ILE A 202 -5.34 12.98 -6.60
C ILE A 202 -6.63 13.40 -7.33
N PRO A 203 -7.47 12.45 -7.79
CA PRO A 203 -8.69 12.80 -8.49
C PRO A 203 -9.63 13.66 -7.60
N PRO A 204 -10.27 14.71 -8.13
CA PRO A 204 -10.98 15.68 -7.30
C PRO A 204 -12.32 15.17 -6.71
N ASP A 205 -13.01 14.25 -7.40
CA ASP A 205 -14.40 13.87 -7.08
C ASP A 205 -14.55 12.49 -6.41
N ILE A 206 -13.44 11.92 -5.91
CA ILE A 206 -13.47 10.62 -5.22
C ILE A 206 -14.19 10.69 -3.88
N LYS A 207 -14.69 9.55 -3.42
CA LYS A 207 -15.34 9.39 -2.12
C LYS A 207 -14.51 8.60 -1.12
N THR A 208 -13.59 7.79 -1.62
CA THR A 208 -12.67 7.00 -0.79
C THR A 208 -11.24 7.23 -1.25
N LEU A 209 -10.39 7.67 -0.33
CA LEU A 209 -8.96 7.79 -0.52
C LEU A 209 -8.23 6.84 0.43
N ILE A 210 -7.36 6.01 -0.12
CA ILE A 210 -6.54 5.06 0.65
C ILE A 210 -5.08 5.34 0.30
N ILE A 211 -4.28 5.74 1.29
CA ILE A 211 -2.82 5.90 1.12
C ILE A 211 -2.13 5.16 2.26
N GLU A 212 -1.87 3.87 2.06
CA GLU A 212 -1.41 2.96 3.13
C GLU A 212 0.00 2.46 2.85
N GLN A 213 0.79 2.24 3.90
CA GLN A 213 2.15 1.70 3.77
C GLN A 213 3.03 2.50 2.78
N CYS A 214 2.78 3.81 2.66
CA CYS A 214 3.45 4.68 1.70
C CYS A 214 4.61 5.48 2.28
N THR A 215 4.99 5.17 3.53
CA THR A 215 6.00 5.86 4.32
C THR A 215 5.73 7.36 4.56
N LEU A 216 4.47 7.80 4.45
CA LEU A 216 4.07 9.19 4.71
C LEU A 216 4.49 9.61 6.13
N ASN A 217 5.16 10.76 6.23
CA ASN A 217 5.51 11.40 7.50
C ASN A 217 4.91 12.81 7.58
N THR A 218 5.17 13.54 8.67
CA THR A 218 4.64 14.90 8.88
C THR A 218 4.97 15.88 7.73
N ASN A 219 6.18 15.84 7.18
CA ASN A 219 6.57 16.73 6.07
C ASN A 219 5.79 16.37 4.81
N ASN A 220 5.58 15.08 4.56
CA ASN A 220 4.79 14.60 3.44
C ASN A 220 3.32 15.00 3.55
N ILE A 221 2.73 14.89 4.73
CA ILE A 221 1.35 15.33 5.00
C ILE A 221 1.19 16.82 4.70
N LYS A 222 2.10 17.67 5.18
CA LYS A 222 2.06 19.11 4.90
C LYS A 222 1.94 19.41 3.40
N ASN A 223 2.64 18.63 2.58
CA ASN A 223 2.68 18.82 1.12
C ASN A 223 1.51 18.15 0.39
N ILE A 224 0.87 17.13 0.95
CA ILE A 224 -0.26 16.45 0.30
C ILE A 224 -1.60 17.09 0.65
N LEU A 225 -1.71 17.78 1.79
CA LEU A 225 -2.96 18.39 2.28
C LEU A 225 -3.63 19.32 1.26
N ASN A 226 -2.85 20.13 0.54
CA ASN A 226 -3.38 21.03 -0.49
C ASN A 226 -3.81 20.32 -1.80
N LYS A 227 -3.59 19.00 -1.89
CA LYS A 227 -3.99 18.14 -3.01
C LYS A 227 -5.12 17.19 -2.66
N LEU A 228 -5.45 17.07 -1.37
CA LEU A 228 -6.52 16.19 -0.94
C LEU A 228 -7.86 16.78 -1.40
N PRO A 229 -8.75 15.96 -1.98
CA PRO A 229 -10.06 16.42 -2.39
C PRO A 229 -10.93 16.71 -1.16
N ASN A 230 -11.91 17.59 -1.36
CA ASN A 230 -12.98 17.82 -0.40
C ASN A 230 -14.15 16.86 -0.67
N GLY A 231 -15.02 16.65 0.33
CA GLY A 231 -16.21 15.79 0.17
C GLY A 231 -15.87 14.30 0.13
N LEU A 232 -14.73 13.92 0.70
CA LEU A 232 -14.39 12.53 0.98
C LEU A 232 -15.32 11.99 2.05
N LYS A 233 -15.73 10.73 1.87
CA LYS A 233 -16.47 9.97 2.90
C LYS A 233 -15.55 9.09 3.72
N ARG A 234 -14.46 8.63 3.13
CA ARG A 234 -13.57 7.64 3.74
C ARG A 234 -12.14 7.99 3.42
N VAL A 235 -11.30 7.99 4.44
CA VAL A 235 -9.86 8.21 4.30
C VAL A 235 -9.08 7.19 5.12
N SER A 236 -8.03 6.65 4.52
CA SER A 236 -7.04 5.84 5.23
C SER A 236 -5.64 6.35 4.99
N PHE A 237 -4.92 6.54 6.09
CA PHE A 237 -3.49 6.78 6.13
C PHE A 237 -2.78 5.72 7.00
N SER A 238 -3.34 4.51 7.08
CA SER A 238 -2.80 3.44 7.91
C SER A 238 -1.39 2.98 7.48
N HIS A 239 -0.65 2.33 8.38
CA HIS A 239 0.67 1.78 8.10
C HIS A 239 1.72 2.80 7.60
N ASN A 240 1.59 4.07 7.97
CA ASN A 240 2.55 5.11 7.61
C ASN A 240 3.49 5.47 8.78
N LYS A 241 4.12 6.64 8.71
CA LYS A 241 5.02 7.18 9.75
C LYS A 241 4.43 8.47 10.34
N LEU A 242 3.11 8.56 10.42
CA LEU A 242 2.43 9.73 10.98
C LEU A 242 2.72 9.85 12.48
N THR A 243 2.86 11.09 12.95
CA THR A 243 3.06 11.44 14.36
C THR A 243 1.95 12.35 14.85
N SER A 244 1.96 12.69 16.13
CA SER A 244 0.98 13.64 16.69
C SER A 244 1.04 15.01 16.01
N SER A 245 2.20 15.44 15.52
CA SER A 245 2.32 16.66 14.70
C SER A 245 1.67 16.50 13.32
N SER A 246 1.66 15.30 12.74
CA SER A 246 0.89 15.06 11.50
C SER A 246 -0.61 15.21 11.76
N ILE A 247 -1.09 14.78 12.93
CA ILE A 247 -2.50 14.90 13.33
C ILE A 247 -2.90 16.35 13.53
N GLU A 248 -2.05 17.18 14.15
CA GLU A 248 -2.29 18.61 14.28
C GLU A 248 -2.48 19.30 12.91
N LEU A 249 -1.75 18.84 11.88
CA LEU A 249 -1.91 19.33 10.50
C LEU A 249 -3.17 18.79 9.82
N LEU A 250 -3.58 17.55 10.11
CA LEU A 250 -4.76 16.91 9.50
C LEU A 250 -6.07 17.39 10.10
N ILE A 251 -6.10 17.82 11.37
CA ILE A 251 -7.33 18.24 12.06
C ILE A 251 -8.10 19.31 11.29
N PRO A 252 -7.50 20.44 10.85
CA PRO A 252 -8.23 21.45 10.08
C PRO A 252 -8.87 20.86 8.81
N TRP A 253 -8.13 20.00 8.11
CA TRP A 253 -8.62 19.37 6.89
C TRP A 253 -9.77 18.37 7.13
N PHE A 254 -9.69 17.58 8.21
CA PHE A 254 -10.80 16.71 8.62
C PHE A 254 -12.06 17.53 8.97
N LEU A 255 -11.89 18.68 9.63
CA LEU A 255 -12.99 19.58 9.98
C LEU A 255 -13.68 20.19 8.75
N GLU A 256 -12.91 20.53 7.72
CA GLU A 256 -13.43 21.02 6.43
C GLU A 256 -14.15 19.93 5.62
N ASN A 257 -13.72 18.67 5.77
CA ASN A 257 -14.33 17.51 5.12
C ASN A 257 -15.54 16.99 5.90
N THR A 258 -16.61 17.78 5.90
CA THR A 258 -17.83 17.49 6.66
C THR A 258 -18.55 16.19 6.26
N ASP A 259 -18.28 15.63 5.08
CA ASP A 259 -18.84 14.35 4.63
C ASP A 259 -18.08 13.13 5.14
N LEU A 260 -16.98 13.29 5.90
CA LEU A 260 -16.20 12.16 6.40
C LEU A 260 -17.01 11.30 7.37
N GLU A 261 -17.12 10.02 7.02
CA GLU A 261 -17.79 8.98 7.79
C GLU A 261 -16.78 8.01 8.42
N TYR A 262 -15.61 7.84 7.80
CA TYR A 262 -14.62 6.83 8.19
C TYR A 262 -13.19 7.39 8.10
N ILE A 263 -12.41 7.21 9.17
CA ILE A 263 -11.00 7.61 9.26
C ILE A 263 -10.16 6.44 9.77
N ASP A 264 -9.14 6.03 9.02
CA ASP A 264 -8.16 5.06 9.49
C ASP A 264 -6.76 5.67 9.53
N ILE A 265 -6.17 5.68 10.72
CA ILE A 265 -4.81 6.15 10.99
C ILE A 265 -4.04 5.12 11.83
N SER A 266 -4.47 3.86 11.77
CA SER A 266 -3.84 2.74 12.48
C SER A 266 -2.40 2.50 12.01
N TYR A 267 -1.63 1.75 12.81
CA TYR A 267 -0.24 1.39 12.48
C TYR A 267 0.66 2.59 12.14
N ASN A 268 0.53 3.66 12.91
CA ASN A 268 1.36 4.86 12.81
C ASN A 268 2.17 5.09 14.11
N LYS A 269 2.82 6.24 14.24
CA LYS A 269 3.63 6.62 15.41
C LYS A 269 2.99 7.76 16.19
N ILE A 270 1.66 7.78 16.26
CA ILE A 270 0.90 8.83 16.94
C ILE A 270 0.89 8.52 18.43
N THR A 271 1.21 9.52 19.24
CA THR A 271 1.21 9.36 20.70
C THR A 271 -0.21 9.45 21.26
N GLU A 272 -0.39 8.98 22.49
CA GLU A 272 -1.65 9.12 23.24
C GLU A 272 -2.22 10.55 23.15
N ARG A 273 -1.38 11.58 23.34
CA ARG A 273 -1.80 12.98 23.25
C ARG A 273 -2.37 13.35 21.87
N GLY A 274 -1.75 12.87 20.80
CA GLY A 274 -2.23 13.13 19.43
C GLY A 274 -3.57 12.45 19.16
N LEU A 275 -3.74 11.22 19.62
CA LEU A 275 -4.98 10.47 19.46
C LEU A 275 -6.13 11.06 20.28
N VAL A 276 -5.88 11.49 21.52
CA VAL A 276 -6.88 12.18 22.35
C VAL A 276 -7.31 13.49 21.68
N ASN A 277 -6.36 14.29 21.17
CA ASN A 277 -6.67 15.53 20.46
C ASN A 277 -7.55 15.26 19.22
N LEU A 278 -7.23 14.22 18.44
CA LEU A 278 -8.06 13.81 17.31
C LEU A 278 -9.46 13.43 17.77
N LEU A 279 -9.60 12.56 18.76
CA LEU A 279 -10.91 12.08 19.24
C LEU A 279 -11.77 13.21 19.80
N GLU A 280 -11.20 14.09 20.62
CA GLU A 280 -11.90 15.27 21.13
C GLU A 280 -12.40 16.16 19.99
N THR A 281 -11.59 16.32 18.94
CA THR A 281 -11.96 17.11 17.76
C THR A 281 -13.06 16.42 16.96
N MET A 282 -12.87 15.15 16.61
CA MET A 282 -13.80 14.39 15.76
C MET A 282 -15.13 14.09 16.47
N SER A 283 -15.15 14.03 17.81
CA SER A 283 -16.40 13.89 18.58
C SER A 283 -17.38 15.05 18.38
N LYS A 284 -16.91 16.19 17.86
CA LYS A 284 -17.74 17.35 17.50
C LYS A 284 -18.31 17.25 16.09
N GLN A 285 -17.83 16.33 15.26
CA GLN A 285 -18.38 16.08 13.93
C GLN A 285 -19.44 14.97 14.01
N SER A 286 -20.67 15.29 13.62
CA SER A 286 -21.79 14.34 13.67
C SER A 286 -21.71 13.20 12.65
N ASN A 287 -20.91 13.38 11.60
CA ASN A 287 -20.92 12.49 10.44
C ASN A 287 -19.89 11.36 10.55
N VAL A 288 -18.87 11.51 11.41
CA VAL A 288 -17.83 10.49 11.61
C VAL A 288 -18.42 9.33 12.39
N LYS A 289 -18.53 8.17 11.73
CA LYS A 289 -19.10 6.95 12.29
C LYS A 289 -18.02 6.03 12.84
N GLU A 290 -16.84 6.05 12.25
CA GLU A 290 -15.79 5.10 12.57
C GLU A 290 -14.39 5.71 12.46
N ILE A 291 -13.57 5.49 13.48
CA ILE A 291 -12.17 5.86 13.55
C ILE A 291 -11.37 4.64 14.00
N ILE A 292 -10.40 4.23 13.18
CA ILE A 292 -9.47 3.13 13.51
C ILE A 292 -8.13 3.71 13.96
N LEU A 293 -7.75 3.37 15.20
CA LEU A 293 -6.57 3.92 15.89
C LEU A 293 -5.55 2.86 16.30
N SER A 294 -5.80 1.58 15.97
CA SER A 294 -5.01 0.45 16.46
C SER A 294 -3.52 0.58 16.13
N LYS A 295 -2.68 -0.02 16.97
CA LYS A 295 -1.21 -0.14 16.74
C LYS A 295 -0.49 1.20 16.55
N ASN A 296 -0.99 2.26 17.18
CA ASN A 296 -0.25 3.49 17.44
C ASN A 296 0.53 3.42 18.77
N ALA A 297 1.35 4.44 19.06
CA ALA A 297 2.12 4.54 20.30
C ALA A 297 1.20 4.86 21.49
N THR A 298 0.47 3.84 21.93
CA THR A 298 -0.53 3.89 23.00
C THR A 298 -0.01 3.17 24.23
N THR A 299 -0.37 3.68 25.40
CA THR A 299 -0.13 3.10 26.72
C THR A 299 -1.43 2.48 27.24
N SER A 300 -1.36 1.68 28.29
CA SER A 300 -2.55 1.13 28.96
C SER A 300 -3.50 2.21 29.52
N THR A 301 -3.02 3.43 29.76
CA THR A 301 -3.86 4.56 30.18
C THR A 301 -4.76 5.08 29.05
N PHE A 302 -4.34 4.94 27.79
CA PHE A 302 -5.14 5.36 26.65
C PHE A 302 -6.44 4.53 26.51
N ASP A 303 -6.39 3.23 26.79
CA ASP A 303 -7.55 2.34 26.76
C ASP A 303 -8.68 2.78 27.71
N GLY A 304 -8.33 3.48 28.79
CA GLY A 304 -9.30 4.09 29.69
C GLY A 304 -10.02 5.29 29.06
N LYS A 305 -9.31 6.14 28.33
CA LYS A 305 -9.85 7.36 27.72
C LYS A 305 -10.72 7.08 26.50
N ILE A 306 -10.36 6.08 25.68
CA ILE A 306 -11.15 5.70 24.49
C ILE A 306 -12.53 5.14 24.84
N LYS A 307 -12.75 4.67 26.07
CA LYS A 307 -14.07 4.19 26.53
C LYS A 307 -15.16 5.27 26.44
N ASN A 308 -14.78 6.54 26.50
CA ASN A 308 -15.71 7.66 26.35
C ASN A 308 -16.13 7.90 24.89
N TYR A 309 -15.44 7.27 23.93
CA TYR A 309 -15.69 7.36 22.49
C TYR A 309 -16.20 6.03 21.92
N LYS A 310 -16.81 5.19 22.77
CA LYS A 310 -17.44 3.92 22.38
C LYS A 310 -18.47 4.15 21.27
N GLY A 311 -18.38 3.37 20.21
CA GLY A 311 -19.24 3.48 19.03
C GLY A 311 -18.56 4.16 17.84
N MET A 312 -17.67 5.12 18.09
CA MET A 312 -16.86 5.77 17.06
C MET A 312 -15.51 5.08 16.86
N VAL A 313 -14.89 4.55 17.93
CA VAL A 313 -13.56 3.91 17.83
C VAL A 313 -13.67 2.41 17.68
N LYS A 314 -13.02 1.85 16.66
CA LYS A 314 -12.73 0.41 16.59
C LYS A 314 -11.28 0.12 16.92
N ASN A 315 -11.10 -0.79 17.87
CA ASN A 315 -9.81 -1.39 18.20
C ASN A 315 -9.76 -2.78 17.57
N ASP A 316 -9.19 -2.90 16.37
CA ASP A 316 -8.73 -4.19 15.88
C ASP A 316 -7.44 -4.54 16.63
N GLN A 317 -7.59 -5.29 17.72
CA GLN A 317 -6.47 -5.91 18.44
C GLN A 317 -6.13 -7.31 17.92
N SER A 318 -6.78 -7.79 16.86
CA SER A 318 -6.48 -9.06 16.18
C SER A 318 -5.22 -8.94 15.33
#